data_AF-A0A2T5YLW4-F1
#
_entry.id   AF-A0A2T5YLW4-F1
#
_cell.length_a   1.000
_cell.length_b   1.000
_cell.length_c   1.000
_cell.angle_alpha   90.00
_cell.angle_beta   90.00
_cell.angle_gamma   90.00
#
_symmetry.space_group_name_H-M   'P 1'
#
loop_
_entity.id
_entity.type
_entity.pdbx_description
1 polymer ?
#
loop_
_entity_poly.entity_id
_entity_poly.type
_entity_poly.pdbx_seq_one_letter_code
_entity_poly.pdbx_strand_id
1 'polypeptide(L)'
;MRKIIIVDYPKDWEEAIEDTEVVDAQTYLTNPTYTDIRSARIFNLCRSHRYQSAGYYVSLLAEARGHKPIPSVTTMQDLKSPTIVRAITVEMEDLIQKSLAGLKSTSFTLSIYFGQNLAQKYEKLCKALHDHFQAPLLRAQFVYKDNWVLQSISQVPINEVQEDHRKYLKSFAKSYFARHRFSGARINRKAYDLAILVDPQEKAPPSNEKAIQHFVEAAECQGFYTELITKDDYRRLPEFDALFIRETTAVNHHTYRFARKAYADGLVVIDDPVSILRCTNKVYLAELLAKAKVPVPKTMIIHKDNRQEVVKELGLPCVLKLPDSSFSQGVVKAKDVEELQQELDKMLETSELIIGQEYTPTEFDWRIGVLDKQPLYACKYYMAKGHWQIYNWNGKRKQDEEGDGEVIPFEQVPFHVLHTALKAANLIGNGLYGVDLKEIDGKAYVIEVNDNPSIDAGVEDKILKKELYASIIKSIKQRIDNHKNGNGRTEG
;
A
#
# COMPACT_ATOMS: atom_id res chain seq x y z
N MET A 1 17.62 -12.72 5.82
CA MET A 1 18.38 -11.58 6.41
C MET A 1 19.08 -12.09 7.65
N ARG A 2 20.38 -11.80 7.86
CA ARG A 2 21.14 -12.29 9.03
C ARG A 2 20.59 -11.61 10.28
N LYS A 3 20.24 -12.38 11.32
CA LYS A 3 19.78 -11.84 12.61
C LYS A 3 20.94 -11.81 13.56
N ILE A 4 21.26 -10.62 14.06
CA ILE A 4 22.38 -10.44 14.98
C ILE A 4 21.81 -9.84 16.26
N ILE A 5 21.94 -10.59 17.35
CA ILE A 5 21.64 -10.14 18.70
C ILE A 5 22.92 -9.50 19.24
N ILE A 6 22.83 -8.23 19.60
CA ILE A 6 23.97 -7.49 20.13
C ILE A 6 23.77 -7.25 21.61
N VAL A 7 24.75 -7.67 22.39
CA VAL A 7 24.81 -7.52 23.85
C VAL A 7 26.12 -6.87 24.25
N ASP A 8 26.22 -6.30 25.46
CA ASP A 8 27.51 -5.80 25.95
C ASP A 8 28.44 -6.95 26.32
N TYR A 9 27.89 -8.04 26.86
CA TYR A 9 28.64 -9.24 27.24
C TYR A 9 27.92 -10.49 26.70
N PRO A 10 28.59 -11.39 25.97
CA PRO A 10 27.96 -12.61 25.43
C PRO A 10 27.25 -13.47 26.48
N LYS A 11 27.77 -13.49 27.72
CA LYS A 11 27.14 -14.17 28.88
C LYS A 11 25.79 -13.60 29.29
N ASP A 12 25.41 -12.41 28.83
CA ASP A 12 24.07 -11.87 29.06
C ASP A 12 23.03 -12.64 28.23
N TRP A 13 23.47 -13.47 27.28
CA TRP A 13 22.66 -14.30 26.41
C TRP A 13 23.30 -15.68 26.17
N GLU A 14 23.18 -16.57 27.15
CA GLU A 14 23.95 -17.83 27.23
C GLU A 14 23.47 -18.96 26.31
N GLU A 15 22.30 -18.87 25.68
CA GLU A 15 21.73 -19.95 24.85
C GLU A 15 21.56 -19.53 23.38
N ALA A 16 22.12 -20.33 22.48
CA ALA A 16 21.98 -20.17 21.04
C ALA A 16 20.50 -20.32 20.63
N ILE A 17 19.98 -19.32 19.92
CA ILE A 17 18.70 -19.42 19.23
C ILE A 17 18.99 -19.72 17.76
N GLU A 18 18.28 -20.70 17.23
CA GLU A 18 18.37 -21.11 15.82
C GLU A 18 18.19 -19.88 14.89
N ASP A 19 19.01 -19.79 13.85
CA ASP A 19 19.05 -18.65 12.91
C ASP A 19 19.39 -17.27 13.51
N THR A 20 20.03 -17.21 14.69
CA THR A 20 20.54 -15.95 15.28
C THR A 20 22.01 -16.06 15.66
N GLU A 21 22.74 -14.98 15.45
CA GLU A 21 24.12 -14.82 15.88
C GLU A 21 24.17 -13.86 17.07
N VAL A 22 24.89 -14.22 18.14
CA VAL A 22 25.10 -13.35 19.30
C VAL A 22 26.48 -12.75 19.21
N VAL A 23 26.58 -11.43 19.22
CA VAL A 23 27.82 -10.68 19.06
C VAL A 23 27.91 -9.62 20.14
N ASP A 24 29.08 -9.37 20.69
CA ASP A 24 29.27 -8.25 21.60
C ASP A 24 29.30 -6.90 20.84
N ALA A 25 28.88 -5.83 21.51
CA ALA A 25 28.77 -4.51 20.90
C ALA A 25 30.10 -4.03 20.29
N GLN A 26 31.24 -4.29 20.93
CA GLN A 26 32.54 -3.83 20.45
C GLN A 26 32.94 -4.54 19.16
N THR A 27 32.75 -5.86 19.10
CA THR A 27 33.01 -6.67 17.91
C THR A 27 32.16 -6.21 16.72
N TYR A 28 30.86 -5.98 16.93
CA TYR A 28 29.99 -5.50 15.85
C TYR A 28 30.36 -4.10 15.34
N LEU A 29 30.78 -3.21 16.24
CA LEU A 29 31.14 -1.83 15.87
C LEU A 29 32.45 -1.78 15.09
N THR A 30 33.45 -2.59 15.47
CA THR A 30 34.83 -2.45 15.01
C THR A 30 35.26 -3.44 13.93
N ASN A 31 34.65 -4.62 13.84
CA ASN A 31 35.08 -5.65 12.89
C ASN A 31 34.51 -5.38 11.47
N PRO A 32 35.35 -5.23 10.44
CA PRO A 32 34.93 -4.96 9.06
C PRO A 32 33.95 -5.99 8.48
N THR A 33 34.01 -7.24 8.95
CA THR A 33 33.13 -8.32 8.52
C THR A 33 31.65 -7.98 8.70
N TYR A 34 31.30 -7.15 9.71
CA TYR A 34 29.93 -6.69 9.92
C TYR A 34 29.56 -5.45 9.10
N THR A 35 30.55 -4.73 8.58
CA THR A 35 30.33 -3.59 7.68
C THR A 35 30.03 -4.08 6.26
N ASP A 36 30.66 -5.17 5.83
CA ASP A 36 30.46 -5.77 4.51
C ASP A 36 29.14 -6.56 4.39
N ILE A 37 28.38 -6.69 5.48
CA ILE A 37 27.07 -7.34 5.45
C ILE A 37 26.08 -6.42 4.74
N ARG A 38 25.64 -6.83 3.54
CA ARG A 38 24.68 -6.04 2.75
C ARG A 38 23.34 -5.79 3.45
N SER A 39 22.92 -6.70 4.34
CA SER A 39 21.62 -6.61 5.02
C SER A 39 21.56 -7.53 6.25
N ALA A 40 21.44 -6.91 7.42
CA ALA A 40 21.25 -7.59 8.69
C ALA A 40 20.11 -6.93 9.49
N ARG A 41 19.46 -7.73 10.34
CA ARG A 41 18.54 -7.23 11.36
C ARG A 41 19.23 -7.30 12.70
N ILE A 42 19.31 -6.16 13.36
CA ILE A 42 20.09 -6.00 14.58
C ILE A 42 19.15 -5.91 15.76
N PHE A 43 19.16 -6.91 16.63
CA PHE A 43 18.43 -6.88 17.90
C PHE A 43 19.37 -6.34 18.96
N ASN A 44 19.25 -5.05 19.21
CA ASN A 44 20.12 -4.35 20.13
C ASN A 44 19.60 -4.52 21.56
N LEU A 45 20.24 -5.45 22.28
CA LEU A 45 19.96 -5.80 23.67
C LEU A 45 21.06 -5.27 24.61
N CYS A 46 21.80 -4.24 24.18
CA CYS A 46 22.80 -3.59 25.03
C CYS A 46 22.14 -3.05 26.31
N ARG A 47 22.92 -3.00 27.39
CA ARG A 47 22.45 -2.55 28.72
C ARG A 47 22.17 -1.06 28.75
N SER A 48 22.78 -0.27 27.85
CA SER A 48 22.63 1.19 27.82
C SER A 48 22.45 1.72 26.40
N HIS A 49 21.42 2.57 26.25
CA HIS A 49 21.06 3.30 25.03
C HIS A 49 21.12 4.83 25.23
N ARG A 50 21.98 5.28 26.16
CA ARG A 50 22.25 6.72 26.35
C ARG A 50 22.99 7.25 25.13
N TYR A 51 22.84 8.55 24.86
CA TYR A 51 23.57 9.18 23.78
C TYR A 51 25.08 8.90 23.93
N GLN A 52 25.73 8.50 22.84
CA GLN A 52 27.14 8.05 22.79
C GLN A 52 27.48 6.76 23.58
N SER A 53 26.50 5.98 24.04
CA SER A 53 26.77 4.62 24.55
C SER A 53 27.05 3.64 23.42
N ALA A 54 27.61 2.47 23.75
CA ALA A 54 27.79 1.38 22.78
C ALA A 54 26.46 0.99 22.11
N GLY A 55 25.38 0.81 22.88
CA GLY A 55 24.04 0.55 22.34
C GLY A 55 23.53 1.65 21.41
N TYR A 56 23.81 2.93 21.69
CA TYR A 56 23.44 4.02 20.77
C TYR A 56 24.20 3.93 19.44
N TYR A 57 25.53 3.74 19.50
CA TYR A 57 26.35 3.59 18.30
C TYR A 57 26.02 2.34 17.49
N VAL A 58 25.60 1.25 18.15
CA VAL A 58 25.16 0.03 17.48
C VAL A 58 23.99 0.31 16.54
N SER A 59 22.95 0.99 17.03
CA SER A 59 21.80 1.31 16.18
C SER A 59 22.12 2.38 15.13
N LEU A 60 22.93 3.39 15.48
CA LEU A 60 23.33 4.44 14.54
C LEU A 60 24.15 3.90 13.37
N LEU A 61 25.19 3.09 13.66
CA LEU A 61 26.01 2.49 12.61
C LEU A 61 25.27 1.38 11.87
N ALA A 62 24.33 0.68 12.51
CA ALA A 62 23.45 -0.26 11.83
C ALA A 62 22.64 0.44 10.72
N GLU A 63 21.98 1.55 11.03
CA GLU A 63 21.24 2.35 10.03
C GLU A 63 22.16 2.82 8.90
N ALA A 64 23.35 3.37 9.22
CA ALA A 64 24.32 3.82 8.23
C ALA A 64 24.82 2.69 7.30
N ARG A 65 24.87 1.45 7.80
CA ARG A 65 25.26 0.25 7.03
C ARG A 65 24.10 -0.36 6.23
N GLY A 66 22.90 0.21 6.28
CA GLY A 66 21.69 -0.36 5.67
C GLY A 66 21.16 -1.59 6.42
N HIS A 67 21.59 -1.80 7.67
CA HIS A 67 20.99 -2.77 8.57
C HIS A 67 19.71 -2.21 9.20
N LYS A 68 18.83 -3.10 9.68
CA LYS A 68 17.57 -2.74 10.33
C LYS A 68 17.69 -2.95 11.85
N PRO A 69 18.09 -1.95 12.65
CA PRO A 69 18.19 -2.09 14.10
C PRO A 69 16.85 -1.98 14.82
N ILE A 70 16.72 -2.76 15.89
CA ILE A 70 15.57 -2.79 16.78
C ILE A 70 16.13 -2.74 18.20
N PRO A 71 16.00 -1.60 18.90
CA PRO A 71 15.35 -0.36 18.47
C PRO A 71 16.22 0.49 17.51
N SER A 72 15.57 1.33 16.69
CA SER A 72 16.24 2.35 15.87
C SER A 72 16.73 3.53 16.72
N VAL A 73 17.60 4.39 16.16
CA VAL A 73 18.03 5.62 16.86
C VAL A 73 16.84 6.54 17.14
N THR A 74 15.95 6.69 16.17
CA THR A 74 14.69 7.45 16.32
C THR A 74 13.85 6.90 17.45
N THR A 75 13.64 5.58 17.47
CA THR A 75 12.91 4.89 18.54
C THR A 75 13.52 5.15 19.93
N MET A 76 14.85 5.17 20.05
CA MET A 76 15.52 5.48 21.31
C MET A 76 15.31 6.93 21.77
N GLN A 77 15.14 7.87 20.83
CA GLN A 77 14.82 9.26 21.15
C GLN A 77 13.34 9.42 21.50
N ASP A 78 12.46 8.75 20.78
CA ASP A 78 11.02 8.79 20.99
C ASP A 78 10.65 8.30 22.40
N LEU A 79 11.27 7.21 22.85
CA LEU A 79 11.12 6.68 24.22
C LEU A 79 11.54 7.68 25.32
N LYS A 80 12.42 8.63 25.00
CA LYS A 80 12.87 9.67 25.95
C LYS A 80 12.03 10.94 25.88
N SER A 81 11.19 11.10 24.86
CA SER A 81 10.39 12.30 24.62
C SER A 81 9.04 12.22 25.34
N PRO A 82 8.82 13.01 26.42
CA PRO A 82 7.53 12.98 27.14
C PRO A 82 6.35 13.38 26.25
N THR A 83 6.60 14.22 25.24
CA THR A 83 5.59 14.67 24.28
C THR A 83 5.12 13.51 23.39
N ILE A 84 6.04 12.67 22.91
CA ILE A 84 5.72 11.52 22.05
C ILE A 84 5.01 10.44 22.86
N VAL A 85 5.48 10.16 24.08
CA VAL A 85 4.79 9.24 24.98
C VAL A 85 3.35 9.69 25.22
N ARG A 86 3.13 10.98 25.52
CA ARG A 86 1.77 11.53 25.71
C ARG A 86 0.89 11.41 24.48
N ALA A 87 1.41 11.68 23.29
CA ALA A 87 0.65 11.56 22.04
C ALA A 87 0.17 10.11 21.82
N ILE A 88 1.05 9.13 22.03
CA ILE A 88 0.70 7.71 21.94
C ILE A 88 -0.31 7.30 23.02
N THR A 89 -0.20 7.87 24.24
CA THR A 89 -1.19 7.62 25.30
C THR A 89 -2.61 8.04 24.91
N VAL A 90 -2.77 9.17 24.21
CA VAL A 90 -4.07 9.65 23.74
C VAL A 90 -4.65 8.70 22.68
N GLU A 91 -3.83 8.26 21.73
CA GLU A 91 -4.27 7.31 20.69
C GLU A 91 -4.70 5.96 21.27
N MET A 92 -4.08 5.53 22.37
CA MET A 92 -4.31 4.25 23.01
C MET A 92 -5.29 4.30 24.19
N GLU A 93 -5.92 5.44 24.46
CA GLU A 93 -6.69 5.69 25.68
C GLU A 93 -7.74 4.60 25.93
N ASP A 94 -8.57 4.31 24.92
CA ASP A 94 -9.61 3.27 25.00
C ASP A 94 -9.05 1.89 25.37
N LEU A 95 -7.92 1.51 24.76
CA LEU A 95 -7.29 0.22 24.99
C LEU A 95 -6.67 0.15 26.39
N ILE A 96 -6.04 1.25 26.84
CA ILE A 96 -5.48 1.38 28.18
C ILE A 96 -6.60 1.27 29.22
N GLN A 97 -7.70 2.02 29.08
CA GLN A 97 -8.82 1.96 30.01
C GLN A 97 -9.41 0.56 30.07
N LYS A 98 -9.73 -0.05 28.92
CA LYS A 98 -10.31 -1.40 28.86
C LYS A 98 -9.39 -2.46 29.49
N SER A 99 -8.09 -2.37 29.22
CA SER A 99 -7.12 -3.35 29.71
C SER A 99 -6.84 -3.23 31.21
N LEU A 100 -6.94 -2.03 31.77
CA LEU A 100 -6.59 -1.73 33.17
C LEU A 100 -7.81 -1.52 34.08
N ALA A 101 -9.04 -1.53 33.55
CA ALA A 101 -10.28 -1.27 34.30
C ALA A 101 -10.46 -2.12 35.59
N GLY A 102 -9.96 -3.37 35.59
CA GLY A 102 -10.10 -4.27 36.74
C GLY A 102 -9.06 -4.06 37.86
N LEU A 103 -8.14 -3.11 37.73
CA LEU A 103 -7.11 -2.85 38.73
C LEU A 103 -7.60 -1.90 39.82
N LYS A 104 -7.35 -2.27 41.08
CA LYS A 104 -7.68 -1.44 42.26
C LYS A 104 -6.52 -0.57 42.74
N SER A 105 -5.34 -0.69 42.11
CA SER A 105 -4.15 0.07 42.48
C SER A 105 -4.13 1.45 41.82
N THR A 106 -3.42 2.40 42.42
CA THR A 106 -3.23 3.75 41.86
C THR A 106 -2.05 3.84 40.89
N SER A 107 -1.23 2.78 40.82
CA SER A 107 -0.16 2.63 39.85
C SER A 107 -0.07 1.19 39.37
N PHE A 108 0.45 1.02 38.16
CA PHE A 108 0.66 -0.30 37.57
C PHE A 108 1.90 -0.28 36.67
N THR A 109 2.79 -1.25 36.84
CA THR A 109 3.98 -1.41 35.99
C THR A 109 3.84 -2.65 35.15
N LEU A 110 3.89 -2.48 33.83
CA LEU A 110 3.80 -3.56 32.85
C LEU A 110 5.18 -3.76 32.21
N SER A 111 5.78 -4.94 32.42
CA SER A 111 7.01 -5.33 31.71
C SER A 111 6.63 -6.05 30.42
N ILE A 112 7.17 -5.63 29.29
CA ILE A 112 6.84 -6.17 27.97
C ILE A 112 8.12 -6.73 27.37
N TYR A 113 8.08 -8.01 27.00
CA TYR A 113 9.20 -8.75 26.45
C TYR A 113 8.82 -9.25 25.06
N PHE A 114 9.43 -8.68 24.03
CA PHE A 114 9.16 -9.03 22.64
C PHE A 114 7.66 -9.00 22.28
N GLY A 115 6.96 -7.97 22.76
CA GLY A 115 5.51 -7.78 22.60
C GLY A 115 4.62 -8.67 23.46
N GLN A 116 5.18 -9.41 24.43
CA GLN A 116 4.46 -10.35 25.28
C GLN A 116 4.67 -10.04 26.77
N ASN A 117 3.78 -10.57 27.62
CA ASN A 117 3.87 -10.52 29.08
C ASN A 117 3.42 -11.86 29.66
N LEU A 118 3.83 -12.17 30.91
CA LEU A 118 3.45 -13.40 31.60
C LEU A 118 1.93 -13.50 31.84
N ALA A 119 1.26 -12.37 32.10
CA ALA A 119 -0.18 -12.28 32.27
C ALA A 119 -0.87 -12.03 30.92
N GLN A 120 -1.45 -13.10 30.34
CA GLN A 120 -2.12 -13.08 29.02
C GLN A 120 -3.25 -12.03 28.91
N LYS A 121 -3.87 -11.64 30.03
CA LYS A 121 -4.91 -10.58 30.03
C LYS A 121 -4.44 -9.24 29.45
N TYR A 122 -3.12 -8.96 29.44
CA TYR A 122 -2.56 -7.71 28.91
C TYR A 122 -1.96 -7.87 27.51
N GLU A 123 -2.15 -9.00 26.83
CA GLU A 123 -1.50 -9.30 25.56
C GLU A 123 -1.78 -8.23 24.48
N LYS A 124 -3.03 -7.79 24.35
CA LYS A 124 -3.42 -6.73 23.39
C LYS A 124 -2.70 -5.42 23.67
N LEU A 125 -2.61 -5.02 24.94
CA LEU A 125 -1.92 -3.80 25.37
C LEU A 125 -0.40 -3.92 25.16
N CYS A 126 0.18 -5.07 25.48
CA CYS A 126 1.61 -5.35 25.28
C CYS A 126 1.98 -5.29 23.81
N LYS A 127 1.17 -5.90 22.94
CA LYS A 127 1.36 -5.89 21.49
C LYS A 127 1.27 -4.47 20.94
N ALA A 128 0.23 -3.72 21.29
CA ALA A 128 0.07 -2.34 20.81
C ALA A 128 1.24 -1.44 21.26
N LEU A 129 1.65 -1.48 22.53
CA LEU A 129 2.79 -0.70 23.02
C LEU A 129 4.10 -1.12 22.33
N HIS A 130 4.29 -2.42 22.11
CA HIS A 130 5.45 -2.93 21.38
C HIS A 130 5.46 -2.50 19.92
N ASP A 131 4.30 -2.47 19.26
CA ASP A 131 4.16 -2.06 17.86
C ASP A 131 4.41 -0.55 17.70
N HIS A 132 4.02 0.27 18.69
CA HIS A 132 4.30 1.71 18.70
C HIS A 132 5.78 2.04 19.00
N PHE A 133 6.38 1.41 20.00
CA PHE A 133 7.73 1.77 20.48
C PHE A 133 8.84 0.83 19.98
N GLN A 134 8.52 -0.22 19.23
CA GLN A 134 9.44 -1.11 18.50
C GLN A 134 10.77 -1.43 19.21
N ALA A 135 10.71 -1.74 20.52
CA ALA A 135 11.89 -2.08 21.31
C ALA A 135 11.75 -3.48 21.93
N PRO A 136 12.82 -4.29 21.98
CA PRO A 136 12.71 -5.70 22.39
C PRO A 136 12.23 -5.90 23.83
N LEU A 137 12.71 -5.05 24.75
CA LEU A 137 12.42 -5.13 26.18
C LEU A 137 11.95 -3.76 26.65
N LEU A 138 10.70 -3.68 27.09
CA LEU A 138 10.04 -2.44 27.48
C LEU A 138 9.46 -2.54 28.89
N ARG A 139 9.37 -1.41 29.59
CA ARG A 139 8.66 -1.26 30.85
C ARG A 139 7.81 0.00 30.77
N ALA A 140 6.50 -0.21 30.83
CA ALA A 140 5.49 0.83 30.83
C ALA A 140 4.98 1.06 32.26
N GLN A 141 4.97 2.30 32.70
CA GLN A 141 4.43 2.71 34.01
C GLN A 141 3.16 3.50 33.81
N PHE A 142 2.09 3.03 34.44
CA PHE A 142 0.77 3.64 34.42
C PHE A 142 0.43 4.19 35.79
N VAL A 143 -0.26 5.33 35.81
CA VAL A 143 -0.80 5.95 37.01
C VAL A 143 -2.28 6.18 36.80
N TYR A 144 -3.07 5.84 37.81
CA TYR A 144 -4.50 6.11 37.85
C TYR A 144 -4.74 7.47 38.52
N LYS A 145 -5.39 8.38 37.80
CA LYS A 145 -5.92 9.63 38.35
C LYS A 145 -7.45 9.58 38.25
N ASP A 146 -8.03 10.28 37.28
CA ASP A 146 -9.43 10.14 36.87
C ASP A 146 -9.60 9.00 35.86
N ASN A 147 -8.57 8.75 35.06
CA ASN A 147 -8.41 7.66 34.11
C ASN A 147 -6.97 7.08 34.22
N TRP A 148 -6.75 5.89 33.65
CA TRP A 148 -5.41 5.31 33.55
C TRP A 148 -4.58 6.05 32.50
N VAL A 149 -3.41 6.55 32.88
CA VAL A 149 -2.51 7.27 31.95
C VAL A 149 -1.15 6.59 31.95
N LEU A 150 -0.57 6.39 30.77
CA LEU A 150 0.82 5.98 30.63
C LEU A 150 1.73 7.15 31.03
N GLN A 151 2.38 7.02 32.19
CA GLN A 151 3.27 8.03 32.76
C GLN A 151 4.65 8.01 32.10
N SER A 152 5.19 6.82 31.88
CA SER A 152 6.48 6.63 31.24
C SER A 152 6.56 5.27 30.56
N ILE A 153 7.38 5.19 29.52
CA ILE A 153 7.79 3.91 28.94
C ILE A 153 9.28 3.97 28.68
N SER A 154 9.99 2.91 29.03
CA SER A 154 11.45 2.85 28.93
C SER A 154 11.90 1.46 28.52
N GLN A 155 13.11 1.37 27.97
CA GLN A 155 13.73 0.08 27.71
C GLN A 155 14.20 -0.58 29.00
N VAL A 156 14.09 -1.90 29.07
CA VAL A 156 14.62 -2.69 30.18
C VAL A 156 15.95 -3.29 29.75
N PRO A 157 17.05 -2.93 30.42
CA PRO A 157 18.32 -3.62 30.22
C PRO A 157 18.16 -5.13 30.47
N ILE A 158 18.80 -5.95 29.63
CA ILE A 158 18.68 -7.42 29.73
C ILE A 158 19.05 -7.95 31.12
N ASN A 159 20.02 -7.33 31.79
CA ASN A 159 20.46 -7.68 33.13
C ASN A 159 19.43 -7.32 34.23
N GLU A 160 18.53 -6.38 33.99
CA GLU A 160 17.47 -5.94 34.91
C GLU A 160 16.16 -6.74 34.76
N VAL A 161 16.12 -7.72 33.85
CA VAL A 161 15.02 -8.69 33.78
C VAL A 161 15.09 -9.60 35.00
N GLN A 162 14.02 -9.60 35.81
CA GLN A 162 13.89 -10.42 37.01
C GLN A 162 14.11 -11.92 36.71
N GLU A 163 14.75 -12.65 37.63
CA GLU A 163 15.11 -14.07 37.42
C GLU A 163 13.90 -14.95 37.07
N ASP A 164 12.75 -14.70 37.71
CA ASP A 164 11.51 -15.44 37.43
C ASP A 164 10.98 -15.18 36.02
N HIS A 165 11.23 -13.99 35.46
CA HIS A 165 10.85 -13.64 34.09
C HIS A 165 11.88 -14.14 33.06
N ARG A 166 13.16 -14.30 33.44
CA ARG A 166 14.21 -14.79 32.52
C ARG A 166 13.90 -16.17 31.94
N LYS A 167 13.20 -17.02 32.71
CA LYS A 167 12.73 -18.35 32.25
C LYS A 167 11.77 -18.26 31.06
N TYR A 168 10.91 -17.24 31.03
CA TYR A 168 9.94 -17.00 29.96
C TYR A 168 10.47 -16.07 28.86
N LEU A 169 11.45 -15.22 29.17
CA LEU A 169 12.07 -14.32 28.21
C LEU A 169 12.57 -15.06 26.97
N LYS A 170 13.16 -16.25 27.17
CA LYS A 170 13.66 -17.12 26.11
C LYS A 170 12.54 -17.66 25.22
N SER A 171 11.42 -18.10 25.79
CA SER A 171 10.29 -18.59 24.98
C SER A 171 9.64 -17.45 24.21
N PHE A 172 9.53 -16.26 24.80
CA PHE A 172 9.05 -15.06 24.10
C PHE A 172 10.00 -14.64 22.98
N ALA A 173 11.32 -14.65 23.22
CA ALA A 173 12.34 -14.37 22.21
C ALA A 173 12.31 -15.40 21.09
N LYS A 174 12.27 -16.70 21.40
CA LYS A 174 12.15 -17.78 20.42
C LYS A 174 10.88 -17.61 19.58
N SER A 175 9.71 -17.43 20.19
CA SER A 175 8.46 -17.18 19.46
C SER A 175 8.53 -15.91 18.61
N TYR A 176 9.15 -14.84 19.12
CA TYR A 176 9.31 -13.58 18.40
C TYR A 176 10.25 -13.72 17.20
N PHE A 177 11.37 -14.42 17.35
CA PHE A 177 12.33 -14.71 16.29
C PHE A 177 11.89 -15.86 15.35
N ALA A 178 10.93 -16.69 15.78
CA ALA A 178 10.35 -17.83 15.04
C ALA A 178 9.00 -17.53 14.38
N ARG A 179 8.44 -16.32 14.56
CA ARG A 179 7.35 -15.85 13.69
C ARG A 179 7.84 -15.96 12.24
N HIS A 180 6.99 -16.43 11.32
CA HIS A 180 7.29 -16.65 9.89
C HIS A 180 7.89 -15.43 9.14
N ARG A 181 7.83 -14.24 9.75
CA ARG A 181 8.55 -13.01 9.34
C ARG A 181 10.08 -13.06 9.56
N PHE A 182 10.56 -14.02 10.35
CA PHE A 182 11.93 -14.07 10.84
C PHE A 182 12.57 -15.46 10.71
N SER A 183 11.93 -16.58 11.06
CA SER A 183 12.52 -17.92 10.88
C SER A 183 12.23 -18.48 9.50
N GLY A 184 13.27 -19.01 8.86
CA GLY A 184 13.14 -19.68 7.58
C GLY A 184 14.39 -19.53 6.72
N ALA A 185 15.53 -19.99 7.22
CA ALA A 185 16.60 -20.43 6.35
C ALA A 185 16.14 -21.68 5.55
N ARG A 186 15.35 -21.44 4.50
CA ARG A 186 15.59 -22.11 3.22
C ARG A 186 16.13 -21.04 2.30
N ILE A 187 17.24 -21.37 1.65
CA ILE A 187 17.91 -20.55 0.64
C ILE A 187 16.93 -20.34 -0.51
N ASN A 188 16.10 -19.32 -0.37
CA ASN A 188 15.62 -18.48 -1.45
C ASN A 188 15.55 -17.09 -0.83
N ARG A 189 16.65 -16.33 -0.97
CA ARG A 189 16.78 -14.98 -0.40
C ARG A 189 15.62 -14.15 -0.94
N LYS A 190 14.59 -13.95 -0.11
CA LYS A 190 13.67 -12.84 -0.31
C LYS A 190 14.51 -11.56 -0.15
N ALA A 191 14.73 -10.85 -1.26
CA ALA A 191 15.63 -9.71 -1.41
C ALA A 191 14.98 -8.40 -0.95
N TYR A 192 13.64 -8.32 -0.99
CA TYR A 192 12.89 -7.07 -0.82
C TYR A 192 11.64 -7.26 0.06
N ASP A 193 11.21 -6.21 0.72
CA ASP A 193 9.97 -6.13 1.50
C ASP A 193 8.88 -5.41 0.66
N LEU A 194 7.71 -6.03 0.45
CA LEU A 194 6.59 -5.49 -0.33
C LEU A 194 5.36 -5.31 0.55
N ALA A 195 4.81 -4.11 0.58
CA ALA A 195 3.48 -3.84 1.11
C ALA A 195 2.44 -3.93 -0.02
N ILE A 196 1.36 -4.67 0.19
CA ILE A 196 0.16 -4.60 -0.66
C ILE A 196 -0.96 -3.94 0.15
N LEU A 197 -1.36 -2.72 -0.24
CA LEU A 197 -2.46 -2.00 0.40
C LEU A 197 -3.80 -2.54 -0.10
N VAL A 198 -4.65 -2.96 0.84
CA VAL A 198 -6.00 -3.47 0.61
C VAL A 198 -6.96 -2.93 1.66
N ASP A 199 -8.24 -2.77 1.30
CA ASP A 199 -9.32 -2.60 2.28
C ASP A 199 -10.21 -3.86 2.30
N PRO A 200 -10.14 -4.68 3.37
CA PRO A 200 -11.00 -5.86 3.51
C PRO A 200 -12.51 -5.57 3.53
N GLN A 201 -12.91 -4.31 3.74
CA GLN A 201 -14.32 -3.90 3.76
C GLN A 201 -14.78 -3.25 2.45
N GLU A 202 -13.90 -3.13 1.45
CA GLU A 202 -14.25 -2.56 0.16
C GLU A 202 -15.21 -3.50 -0.60
N LYS A 203 -16.32 -2.95 -1.10
CA LYS A 203 -17.35 -3.76 -1.77
C LYS A 203 -16.95 -4.21 -3.18
N ALA A 204 -16.21 -3.36 -3.89
CA ALA A 204 -15.77 -3.59 -5.25
C ALA A 204 -14.27 -3.28 -5.35
N PRO A 205 -13.42 -4.10 -4.71
CA PRO A 205 -11.99 -3.90 -4.77
C PRO A 205 -11.49 -4.16 -6.19
N PRO A 206 -10.36 -3.55 -6.58
CA PRO A 206 -9.77 -3.75 -7.91
C PRO A 206 -9.27 -5.19 -8.11
N SER A 207 -9.08 -5.96 -7.03
CA SER A 207 -8.74 -7.37 -7.06
C SER A 207 -9.50 -8.14 -5.99
N ASN A 208 -10.05 -9.29 -6.38
CA ASN A 208 -10.67 -10.24 -5.48
C ASN A 208 -9.65 -10.96 -4.59
N GLU A 209 -10.13 -11.58 -3.52
CA GLU A 209 -9.29 -12.24 -2.51
C GLU A 209 -8.33 -13.28 -3.13
N LYS A 210 -8.79 -14.02 -4.14
CA LYS A 210 -7.96 -15.03 -4.82
C LYS A 210 -6.86 -14.40 -5.67
N ALA A 211 -7.13 -13.29 -6.35
CA ALA A 211 -6.12 -12.49 -7.04
C ALA A 211 -5.07 -11.94 -6.06
N ILE A 212 -5.48 -11.44 -4.88
CA ILE A 212 -4.55 -11.00 -3.84
C ILE A 212 -3.64 -12.15 -3.39
N GLN A 213 -4.17 -13.36 -3.19
CA GLN A 213 -3.32 -14.52 -2.87
C GLN A 213 -2.35 -14.86 -4.01
N HIS A 214 -2.77 -14.78 -5.27
CA HIS A 214 -1.86 -14.98 -6.41
C HIS A 214 -0.76 -13.91 -6.49
N PHE A 215 -1.05 -12.65 -6.14
CA PHE A 215 -0.02 -11.61 -6.00
C PHE A 215 0.98 -11.94 -4.88
N VAL A 216 0.50 -12.38 -3.72
CA VAL A 216 1.36 -12.81 -2.61
C VAL A 216 2.25 -13.96 -3.06
N GLU A 217 1.68 -15.04 -3.61
CA GLU A 217 2.44 -16.19 -4.13
C GLU A 217 3.50 -15.76 -5.16
N ALA A 218 3.13 -14.91 -6.11
CA ALA A 218 4.04 -14.41 -7.14
C ALA A 218 5.17 -13.56 -6.56
N ALA A 219 4.86 -12.71 -5.58
CA ALA A 219 5.83 -11.91 -4.85
C ALA A 219 6.82 -12.79 -4.09
N GLU A 220 6.33 -13.79 -3.36
CA GLU A 220 7.18 -14.73 -2.64
C GLU A 220 8.11 -15.52 -3.56
N CYS A 221 7.60 -15.99 -4.70
CA CYS A 221 8.38 -16.68 -5.73
C CYS A 221 9.50 -15.80 -6.31
N GLN A 222 9.30 -14.48 -6.35
CA GLN A 222 10.29 -13.53 -6.84
C GLN A 222 11.23 -12.99 -5.76
N GLY A 223 11.11 -13.50 -4.54
CA GLY A 223 11.96 -13.10 -3.43
C GLY A 223 11.47 -11.82 -2.75
N PHE A 224 10.16 -11.61 -2.64
CA PHE A 224 9.61 -10.61 -1.72
C PHE A 224 9.18 -11.26 -0.40
N TYR A 225 9.41 -10.54 0.70
CA TYR A 225 8.61 -10.69 1.89
C TYR A 225 7.42 -9.75 1.79
N THR A 226 6.21 -10.32 1.66
CA THR A 226 5.00 -9.55 1.35
C THR A 226 4.10 -9.47 2.56
N GLU A 227 3.64 -8.28 2.89
CA GLU A 227 2.60 -8.05 3.90
C GLU A 227 1.40 -7.35 3.25
N LEU A 228 0.20 -7.84 3.57
CA LEU A 228 -1.03 -7.09 3.29
C LEU A 228 -1.18 -6.04 4.39
N ILE A 229 -1.34 -4.78 4.00
CA ILE A 229 -1.48 -3.64 4.90
C ILE A 229 -2.80 -2.93 4.67
N THR A 230 -3.30 -2.23 5.68
CA THR A 230 -4.53 -1.42 5.60
C THR A 230 -4.21 0.05 5.87
N LYS A 231 -5.24 0.91 5.86
CA LYS A 231 -5.11 2.33 6.22
C LYS A 231 -4.45 2.59 7.57
N ASP A 232 -4.55 1.65 8.51
CA ASP A 232 -4.01 1.77 9.87
C ASP A 232 -2.48 1.59 9.91
N ASP A 233 -1.90 0.97 8.88
CA ASP A 233 -0.48 0.69 8.76
C ASP A 233 0.33 1.85 8.13
N TYR A 234 -0.27 3.04 7.97
CA TYR A 234 0.37 4.17 7.28
C TYR A 234 1.77 4.51 7.79
N ARG A 235 1.99 4.36 9.11
CA ARG A 235 3.27 4.64 9.77
C ARG A 235 4.33 3.58 9.50
N ARG A 236 3.94 2.39 9.06
CA ARG A 236 4.83 1.27 8.77
C ARG A 236 5.39 1.31 7.35
N LEU A 237 4.94 2.26 6.50
CA LEU A 237 5.45 2.40 5.13
C LEU A 237 6.99 2.40 5.01
N PRO A 238 7.76 3.05 5.90
CA PRO A 238 9.23 3.02 5.82
C PRO A 238 9.86 1.63 6.02
N GLU A 239 9.09 0.62 6.46
CA GLU A 239 9.60 -0.75 6.63
C GLU A 239 9.80 -1.49 5.30
N PHE A 240 9.16 -1.02 4.22
CA PHE A 240 9.06 -1.70 2.93
C PHE A 240 9.96 -1.07 1.85
N ASP A 241 10.34 -1.85 0.84
CA ASP A 241 11.03 -1.37 -0.36
C ASP A 241 10.03 -0.91 -1.45
N ALA A 242 8.80 -1.43 -1.41
CA ALA A 242 7.75 -1.09 -2.37
C ALA A 242 6.36 -1.10 -1.76
N LEU A 243 5.48 -0.29 -2.35
CA LEU A 243 4.05 -0.24 -2.09
C LEU A 243 3.28 -0.60 -3.38
N PHE A 244 2.44 -1.63 -3.30
CA PHE A 244 1.49 -1.99 -4.34
C PHE A 244 0.05 -1.74 -3.85
N ILE A 245 -0.70 -0.87 -4.51
CA ILE A 245 -2.04 -0.46 -4.10
C ILE A 245 -3.08 -1.31 -4.83
N ARG A 246 -3.87 -2.10 -4.09
CA ARG A 246 -5.02 -2.85 -4.59
C ARG A 246 -6.28 -2.46 -3.80
N GLU A 247 -6.48 -1.15 -3.72
CA GLU A 247 -7.64 -0.48 -3.14
C GLU A 247 -7.96 0.73 -4.03
N THR A 248 -9.24 1.09 -4.19
CA THR A 248 -9.65 2.22 -5.03
C THR A 248 -8.86 3.50 -4.75
N THR A 249 -8.33 4.10 -5.81
CA THR A 249 -7.54 5.32 -5.75
C THR A 249 -8.41 6.56 -5.98
N ALA A 250 -8.14 7.61 -5.20
CA ALA A 250 -8.73 8.94 -5.38
C ALA A 250 -7.86 10.02 -4.72
N VAL A 251 -7.81 11.22 -5.29
CA VAL A 251 -6.95 12.34 -4.82
C VAL A 251 -7.25 12.72 -3.37
N ASN A 252 -8.53 12.69 -2.97
CA ASN A 252 -8.99 13.03 -1.63
C ASN A 252 -9.14 11.79 -0.72
N HIS A 253 -8.37 10.71 -0.96
CA HIS A 253 -8.46 9.45 -0.24
C HIS A 253 -7.14 9.06 0.43
N HIS A 254 -7.14 8.10 1.38
CA HIS A 254 -5.88 7.68 2.03
C HIS A 254 -4.95 6.98 1.06
N THR A 255 -5.46 6.27 0.04
CA THR A 255 -4.65 5.62 -0.99
C THR A 255 -3.68 6.61 -1.67
N TYR A 256 -4.13 7.83 -1.98
CA TYR A 256 -3.25 8.89 -2.50
C TYR A 256 -2.22 9.38 -1.47
N ARG A 257 -2.59 9.48 -0.18
CA ARG A 257 -1.65 9.84 0.90
C ARG A 257 -0.57 8.78 1.09
N PHE A 258 -0.93 7.50 0.98
CA PHE A 258 -0.01 6.36 0.99
C PHE A 258 0.96 6.43 -0.18
N ALA A 259 0.44 6.58 -1.42
CA ALA A 259 1.26 6.70 -2.62
C ALA A 259 2.26 7.86 -2.53
N ARG A 260 1.81 9.04 -2.10
CA ARG A 260 2.67 10.21 -1.91
C ARG A 260 3.75 10.00 -0.86
N LYS A 261 3.42 9.40 0.29
CA LYS A 261 4.36 9.17 1.38
C LYS A 261 5.41 8.13 0.99
N ALA A 262 4.97 6.99 0.44
CA ALA A 262 5.86 5.96 -0.05
C ALA A 262 6.81 6.52 -1.14
N TYR A 263 6.29 7.30 -2.08
CA TYR A 263 7.12 7.93 -3.12
C TYR A 263 8.14 8.91 -2.52
N ALA A 264 7.72 9.75 -1.56
CA ALA A 264 8.61 10.70 -0.89
C ALA A 264 9.69 10.01 -0.04
N ASP A 265 9.38 8.84 0.51
CA ASP A 265 10.31 8.01 1.30
C ASP A 265 11.22 7.14 0.41
N GLY A 266 11.11 7.25 -0.92
CA GLY A 266 11.97 6.55 -1.88
C GLY A 266 11.57 5.10 -2.16
N LEU A 267 10.36 4.69 -1.80
CA LEU A 267 9.82 3.38 -2.16
C LEU A 267 9.44 3.35 -3.65
N VAL A 268 9.50 2.15 -4.23
CA VAL A 268 8.83 1.90 -5.50
C VAL A 268 7.32 1.85 -5.25
N VAL A 269 6.55 2.64 -5.99
CA VAL A 269 5.10 2.72 -5.80
C VAL A 269 4.38 2.37 -7.10
N ILE A 270 3.42 1.46 -7.01
CA ILE A 270 2.38 1.23 -8.03
C ILE A 270 1.05 1.20 -7.25
N ASP A 271 0.14 2.15 -7.39
CA ASP A 271 0.09 3.22 -8.36
C ASP A 271 0.75 4.49 -7.82
N ASP A 272 1.65 5.09 -8.60
CA ASP A 272 2.40 6.28 -8.18
C ASP A 272 1.49 7.52 -8.09
N PRO A 273 1.82 8.51 -7.25
CA PRO A 273 0.92 9.65 -7.02
C PRO A 273 0.66 10.49 -8.27
N VAL A 274 1.58 10.55 -9.23
CA VAL A 274 1.36 11.30 -10.47
C VAL A 274 0.35 10.56 -11.35
N SER A 275 0.46 9.24 -11.45
CA SER A 275 -0.51 8.40 -12.15
C SER A 275 -1.91 8.54 -11.56
N ILE A 276 -2.06 8.42 -10.23
CA ILE A 276 -3.35 8.59 -9.54
C ILE A 276 -3.98 9.94 -9.88
N LEU A 277 -3.21 11.03 -9.75
CA LEU A 277 -3.70 12.38 -10.02
C LEU A 277 -4.17 12.57 -11.48
N ARG A 278 -3.43 12.00 -12.44
CA ARG A 278 -3.71 12.17 -13.87
C ARG A 278 -4.89 11.33 -14.34
N CYS A 279 -5.04 10.11 -13.84
CA CYS A 279 -6.09 9.18 -14.23
C CYS A 279 -7.44 9.54 -13.58
N THR A 280 -7.42 9.91 -12.29
CA THR A 280 -8.67 10.18 -11.54
C THR A 280 -9.36 11.49 -11.95
N ASN A 281 -8.64 12.43 -12.57
CA ASN A 281 -9.21 13.69 -13.03
C ASN A 281 -9.57 13.62 -14.53
N LYS A 282 -10.87 13.48 -14.83
CA LYS A 282 -11.36 13.35 -16.22
C LYS A 282 -11.12 14.59 -17.09
N VAL A 283 -11.06 15.78 -16.49
CA VAL A 283 -10.77 17.03 -17.22
C VAL A 283 -9.32 17.03 -17.70
N TYR A 284 -8.39 16.68 -16.80
CA TYR A 284 -6.99 16.52 -17.15
C TYR A 284 -6.80 15.48 -18.26
N LEU A 285 -7.46 14.33 -18.13
CA LEU A 285 -7.36 13.25 -19.11
C LEU A 285 -7.92 13.67 -20.48
N ALA A 286 -9.08 14.33 -20.52
CA ALA A 286 -9.67 14.82 -21.77
C ALA A 286 -8.74 15.80 -22.50
N GLU A 287 -8.19 16.79 -21.79
CA GLU A 287 -7.22 17.75 -22.33
C GLU A 287 -5.95 17.06 -22.84
N LEU A 288 -5.41 16.12 -22.07
CA LEU A 288 -4.19 15.38 -22.41
C LEU A 288 -4.37 14.57 -23.70
N LEU A 289 -5.47 13.82 -23.80
CA LEU A 289 -5.78 12.99 -24.95
C LEU A 289 -6.06 13.83 -26.21
N ALA A 290 -6.80 14.93 -26.07
CA ALA A 290 -7.06 15.86 -27.16
C ALA A 290 -5.77 16.49 -27.69
N LYS A 291 -4.91 17.00 -26.81
CA LYS A 291 -3.60 17.58 -27.16
C LYS A 291 -2.71 16.57 -27.88
N ALA A 292 -2.71 15.31 -27.44
CA ALA A 292 -1.94 14.23 -28.04
C ALA A 292 -2.58 13.63 -29.31
N LYS A 293 -3.75 14.15 -29.73
CA LYS A 293 -4.54 13.63 -30.86
C LYS A 293 -4.80 12.14 -30.71
N VAL A 294 -5.17 11.70 -29.51
CA VAL A 294 -5.70 10.35 -29.27
C VAL A 294 -7.20 10.39 -29.57
N PRO A 295 -7.73 9.48 -30.39
CA PRO A 295 -9.16 9.44 -30.64
C PRO A 295 -9.94 9.21 -29.34
N VAL A 296 -10.88 10.09 -29.07
CA VAL A 296 -11.87 10.04 -27.99
C VAL A 296 -13.23 10.40 -28.59
N PRO A 297 -14.37 9.94 -28.03
CA PRO A 297 -15.66 10.45 -28.46
C PRO A 297 -15.71 11.97 -28.29
N LYS A 298 -16.51 12.67 -29.11
CA LYS A 298 -16.65 14.13 -29.03
C LYS A 298 -16.92 14.53 -27.58
N THR A 299 -16.02 15.36 -27.03
CA THR A 299 -15.99 15.69 -25.60
C THR A 299 -15.85 17.20 -25.44
N MET A 300 -16.57 17.74 -24.47
CA MET A 300 -16.63 19.16 -24.14
C MET A 300 -16.47 19.33 -22.64
N ILE A 301 -15.63 20.27 -22.22
CA ILE A 301 -15.58 20.73 -20.83
C ILE A 301 -16.68 21.77 -20.67
N ILE A 302 -17.60 21.51 -19.74
CA ILE A 302 -18.79 22.30 -19.50
C ILE A 302 -18.59 23.10 -18.20
N HIS A 303 -18.84 24.40 -18.26
CA HIS A 303 -18.93 25.33 -17.15
C HIS A 303 -20.20 26.16 -17.26
N LYS A 304 -20.46 27.01 -16.26
CA LYS A 304 -21.72 27.79 -16.16
C LYS A 304 -22.01 28.63 -17.40
N ASP A 305 -20.99 29.19 -18.05
CA ASP A 305 -21.16 30.14 -19.15
C ASP A 305 -21.30 29.47 -20.53
N ASN A 306 -20.80 28.24 -20.71
CA ASN A 306 -20.85 27.55 -22.01
C ASN A 306 -21.91 26.43 -22.08
N ARG A 307 -22.67 26.19 -21.00
CA ARG A 307 -23.65 25.10 -20.91
C ARG A 307 -24.73 25.09 -22.00
N GLN A 308 -25.02 26.24 -22.62
CA GLN A 308 -26.00 26.34 -23.71
C GLN A 308 -25.48 25.74 -25.03
N GLU A 309 -24.16 25.61 -25.18
CA GLU A 309 -23.53 25.07 -26.39
C GLU A 309 -23.52 23.54 -26.43
N VAL A 310 -23.84 22.88 -25.32
CA VAL A 310 -23.71 21.42 -25.15
C VAL A 310 -24.49 20.64 -26.22
N VAL A 311 -25.73 21.00 -26.50
CA VAL A 311 -26.56 20.30 -27.50
C VAL A 311 -26.01 20.50 -28.91
N LYS A 312 -25.51 21.71 -29.22
CA LYS A 312 -24.92 22.04 -30.52
C LYS A 312 -23.62 21.26 -30.73
N GLU A 313 -22.80 21.13 -29.70
CA GLU A 313 -21.52 20.44 -29.80
C GLU A 313 -21.69 18.92 -29.70
N LEU A 314 -22.34 18.39 -28.67
CA LEU A 314 -22.36 16.94 -28.41
C LEU A 314 -23.56 16.20 -28.98
N GLY A 315 -24.63 16.92 -29.34
CA GLY A 315 -25.92 16.30 -29.67
C GLY A 315 -26.59 15.64 -28.46
N LEU A 316 -27.67 14.90 -28.73
CA LEU A 316 -28.41 14.12 -27.73
C LEU A 316 -28.70 12.71 -28.26
N PRO A 317 -28.70 11.67 -27.41
CA PRO A 317 -28.34 11.70 -26.00
C PRO A 317 -26.85 12.00 -25.77
N CYS A 318 -26.50 12.59 -24.63
CA CYS A 318 -25.10 12.82 -24.23
C CYS A 318 -24.85 12.28 -22.82
N VAL A 319 -23.58 12.07 -22.48
CA VAL A 319 -23.12 11.56 -21.19
C VAL A 319 -22.42 12.68 -20.43
N LEU A 320 -22.89 12.98 -19.22
CA LEU A 320 -22.28 13.92 -18.30
C LEU A 320 -21.51 13.17 -17.21
N LYS A 321 -20.30 13.64 -16.89
CA LYS A 321 -19.42 13.03 -15.88
C LYS A 321 -18.81 14.10 -14.98
N LEU A 322 -18.83 13.86 -13.66
CA LEU A 322 -18.07 14.67 -12.71
C LEU A 322 -16.54 14.43 -12.88
N PRO A 323 -15.70 15.45 -12.68
CA PRO A 323 -14.24 15.34 -12.84
C PRO A 323 -13.60 14.25 -11.97
N ASP A 324 -13.95 14.19 -10.69
CA ASP A 324 -13.29 13.34 -9.68
C ASP A 324 -14.09 12.07 -9.31
N SER A 325 -15.03 11.65 -10.16
CA SER A 325 -15.85 10.47 -9.87
C SER A 325 -15.21 9.16 -10.36
N SER A 326 -15.49 8.03 -9.69
CA SER A 326 -14.96 6.71 -10.09
C SER A 326 -16.11 5.70 -10.22
N PHE A 327 -15.87 4.57 -10.90
CA PHE A 327 -16.79 3.42 -10.98
C PHE A 327 -18.22 3.75 -11.46
N SER A 328 -18.34 4.57 -12.50
CA SER A 328 -19.64 5.03 -13.04
C SER A 328 -20.51 5.82 -12.06
N GLN A 329 -20.04 6.13 -10.84
CA GLN A 329 -20.72 7.06 -9.94
C GLN A 329 -20.54 8.47 -10.50
N GLY A 330 -21.59 9.30 -10.45
CA GLY A 330 -21.54 10.66 -11.03
C GLY A 330 -21.44 10.70 -12.56
N VAL A 331 -21.87 9.62 -13.24
CA VAL A 331 -22.03 9.54 -14.70
C VAL A 331 -23.52 9.43 -15.03
N VAL A 332 -24.05 10.37 -15.80
CA VAL A 332 -25.48 10.44 -16.14
C VAL A 332 -25.66 10.55 -17.65
N LYS A 333 -26.67 9.86 -18.21
CA LYS A 333 -27.06 9.98 -19.61
C LYS A 333 -28.29 10.88 -19.72
N ALA A 334 -28.12 12.06 -20.31
CA ALA A 334 -29.20 12.97 -20.62
C ALA A 334 -29.75 12.67 -22.02
N LYS A 335 -31.06 12.40 -22.13
CA LYS A 335 -31.70 11.98 -23.39
C LYS A 335 -32.30 13.14 -24.17
N ASP A 336 -32.77 14.15 -23.46
CA ASP A 336 -33.39 15.35 -24.02
C ASP A 336 -32.84 16.61 -23.34
N VAL A 337 -33.31 17.76 -23.81
CA VAL A 337 -32.85 19.07 -23.33
C VAL A 337 -33.29 19.35 -21.90
N GLU A 338 -34.44 18.85 -21.47
CA GLU A 338 -34.97 19.05 -20.12
C GLU A 338 -34.13 18.26 -19.10
N GLU A 339 -33.90 16.97 -19.36
CA GLU A 339 -33.01 16.11 -18.56
C GLU A 339 -31.60 16.71 -18.51
N LEU A 340 -31.07 17.20 -19.64
CA LEU A 340 -29.75 17.83 -19.70
C LEU A 340 -29.65 19.06 -18.78
N GLN A 341 -30.65 19.95 -18.82
CA GLN A 341 -30.65 21.15 -17.99
C GLN A 341 -30.69 20.81 -16.50
N GLN A 342 -31.55 19.88 -16.11
CA GLN A 342 -31.69 19.43 -14.72
C GLN A 342 -30.39 18.85 -14.16
N GLU A 343 -29.73 17.96 -14.92
CA GLU A 343 -28.50 17.34 -14.47
C GLU A 343 -27.32 18.33 -14.45
N LEU A 344 -27.25 19.25 -15.42
CA LEU A 344 -26.25 20.31 -15.41
C LEU A 344 -26.42 21.26 -14.21
N ASP A 345 -27.66 21.63 -13.85
CA ASP A 345 -27.94 22.46 -12.67
C ASP A 345 -27.39 21.77 -11.41
N LYS A 346 -27.78 20.52 -11.21
CA LYS A 346 -27.38 19.71 -10.06
C LYS A 346 -25.88 19.48 -9.97
N MET A 347 -25.22 19.16 -11.08
CA MET A 347 -23.78 18.88 -11.09
C MET A 347 -22.95 20.16 -10.91
N LEU A 348 -23.35 21.29 -11.52
CA LEU A 348 -22.63 22.58 -11.42
C LEU A 348 -22.80 23.29 -10.05
N GLU A 349 -23.70 22.80 -9.20
CA GLU A 349 -23.76 23.20 -7.79
C GLU A 349 -22.57 22.66 -6.98
N THR A 350 -22.03 21.50 -7.36
CA THR A 350 -20.99 20.79 -6.60
C THR A 350 -19.63 20.79 -7.28
N SER A 351 -19.56 21.13 -8.57
CA SER A 351 -18.32 21.21 -9.34
C SER A 351 -18.32 22.41 -10.29
N GLU A 352 -17.18 23.08 -10.43
CA GLU A 352 -17.03 24.20 -11.37
C GLU A 352 -16.99 23.72 -12.84
N LEU A 353 -16.51 22.50 -13.06
CA LEU A 353 -16.33 21.91 -14.39
C LEU A 353 -16.99 20.53 -14.46
N ILE A 354 -17.60 20.23 -15.59
CA ILE A 354 -18.18 18.92 -15.91
C ILE A 354 -17.62 18.45 -17.25
N ILE A 355 -17.48 17.15 -17.43
CA ILE A 355 -17.18 16.56 -18.74
C ILE A 355 -18.47 16.10 -19.39
N GLY A 356 -18.80 16.69 -20.54
CA GLY A 356 -19.82 16.20 -21.45
C GLY A 356 -19.17 15.40 -22.57
N GLN A 357 -19.76 14.27 -22.94
CA GLN A 357 -19.30 13.42 -24.02
C GLN A 357 -20.50 12.95 -24.87
N GLU A 358 -20.34 12.84 -26.19
CA GLU A 358 -21.35 12.24 -27.05
C GLU A 358 -21.65 10.79 -26.64
N TYR A 359 -22.90 10.37 -26.75
CA TYR A 359 -23.26 8.99 -26.44
C TYR A 359 -23.00 8.08 -27.64
N THR A 360 -22.07 7.14 -27.47
CA THR A 360 -21.71 6.15 -28.49
C THR A 360 -22.01 4.73 -27.98
N PRO A 361 -23.11 4.10 -28.42
CA PRO A 361 -23.42 2.74 -28.01
C PRO A 361 -22.51 1.73 -28.72
N THR A 362 -22.08 0.71 -27.98
CA THR A 362 -21.29 -0.43 -28.46
C THR A 362 -21.81 -1.71 -27.82
N GLU A 363 -21.62 -2.85 -28.47
CA GLU A 363 -22.03 -4.16 -27.93
C GLU A 363 -21.17 -4.56 -26.72
N PHE A 364 -19.92 -4.13 -26.71
CA PHE A 364 -18.94 -4.35 -25.65
C PHE A 364 -17.93 -3.21 -25.63
N ASP A 365 -17.22 -3.08 -24.53
CA ASP A 365 -16.08 -2.19 -24.38
C ASP A 365 -14.80 -3.01 -24.23
N TRP A 366 -13.74 -2.55 -24.91
CA TRP A 366 -12.41 -3.12 -24.75
C TRP A 366 -11.77 -2.56 -23.47
N ARG A 367 -11.08 -3.41 -22.70
CA ARG A 367 -10.09 -2.98 -21.71
C ARG A 367 -8.75 -3.56 -22.06
N ILE A 368 -7.75 -2.71 -22.22
CA ILE A 368 -6.37 -3.12 -22.42
C ILE A 368 -5.59 -2.80 -21.15
N GLY A 369 -5.15 -3.84 -20.44
CA GLY A 369 -4.18 -3.71 -19.36
C GLY A 369 -2.82 -3.36 -19.95
N VAL A 370 -2.13 -2.37 -19.38
CA VAL A 370 -0.80 -1.90 -19.79
C VAL A 370 0.09 -1.85 -18.57
N LEU A 371 1.32 -2.34 -18.69
CA LEU A 371 2.35 -2.28 -17.65
C LEU A 371 3.69 -1.94 -18.31
N ASP A 372 4.45 -1.00 -17.75
CA ASP A 372 5.76 -0.61 -18.28
C ASP A 372 5.72 -0.22 -19.76
N LYS A 373 4.64 0.44 -20.18
CA LYS A 373 4.37 0.85 -21.57
C LYS A 373 4.18 -0.31 -22.55
N GLN A 374 3.96 -1.53 -22.05
CA GLN A 374 3.70 -2.73 -22.82
C GLN A 374 2.30 -3.27 -22.51
N PRO A 375 1.61 -3.89 -23.49
CA PRO A 375 0.32 -4.50 -23.23
C PRO A 375 0.48 -5.73 -22.33
N LEU A 376 -0.41 -5.86 -21.35
CA LEU A 376 -0.40 -6.89 -20.31
C LEU A 376 -1.54 -7.90 -20.49
N TYR A 377 -2.76 -7.42 -20.68
CA TYR A 377 -3.92 -8.25 -21.01
C TYR A 377 -4.92 -7.48 -21.90
N ALA A 378 -5.85 -8.18 -22.52
CA ALA A 378 -6.97 -7.58 -23.23
C ALA A 378 -8.28 -8.29 -22.87
N CYS A 379 -9.31 -7.51 -22.56
CA CYS A 379 -10.64 -8.00 -22.22
C CYS A 379 -11.70 -7.29 -23.05
N LYS A 380 -12.80 -8.00 -23.29
CA LYS A 380 -14.09 -7.41 -23.65
C LYS A 380 -15.00 -7.49 -22.44
N TYR A 381 -15.57 -6.35 -22.06
CA TYR A 381 -16.65 -6.29 -21.09
C TYR A 381 -17.95 -5.99 -21.82
N TYR A 382 -18.91 -6.90 -21.69
CA TYR A 382 -20.24 -6.72 -22.23
C TYR A 382 -21.06 -5.81 -21.30
N MET A 383 -22.07 -5.13 -21.86
CA MET A 383 -22.95 -4.27 -21.06
C MET A 383 -23.85 -5.12 -20.13
N ALA A 384 -24.15 -4.62 -18.93
CA ALA A 384 -25.09 -5.32 -18.03
C ALA A 384 -26.48 -5.42 -18.68
N LYS A 385 -27.21 -6.51 -18.40
CA LYS A 385 -28.46 -6.86 -19.11
C LYS A 385 -29.51 -5.75 -19.01
N GLY A 386 -29.81 -5.09 -20.13
CA GLY A 386 -30.77 -3.97 -20.19
C GLY A 386 -30.23 -2.63 -19.69
N HIS A 387 -28.92 -2.52 -19.46
CA HIS A 387 -28.23 -1.32 -18.99
C HIS A 387 -27.21 -0.85 -20.02
N TRP A 388 -26.94 0.46 -20.07
CA TRP A 388 -26.01 1.06 -21.05
C TRP A 388 -24.58 1.22 -20.52
N GLN A 389 -24.36 0.86 -19.25
CA GLN A 389 -23.05 0.82 -18.59
C GLN A 389 -22.70 -0.63 -18.22
N ILE A 390 -21.41 -0.90 -18.08
CA ILE A 390 -20.86 -2.20 -17.65
C ILE A 390 -21.30 -2.52 -16.22
N TYR A 391 -21.39 -1.51 -15.34
CA TYR A 391 -21.88 -1.66 -13.96
C TYR A 391 -23.29 -1.11 -13.77
N ASN A 392 -24.13 -1.85 -13.06
CA ASN A 392 -25.46 -1.43 -12.61
C ASN A 392 -25.57 -1.62 -11.09
N TRP A 393 -25.18 -0.61 -10.32
CA TRP A 393 -25.22 -0.62 -8.85
C TRP A 393 -26.62 -0.78 -8.23
N ASN A 394 -27.68 -0.70 -9.05
CA ASN A 394 -29.08 -0.93 -8.63
C ASN A 394 -29.58 -2.34 -8.99
N GLY A 395 -28.70 -3.23 -9.45
CA GLY A 395 -29.02 -4.62 -9.72
C GLY A 395 -29.52 -5.34 -8.45
N LYS A 396 -30.62 -6.08 -8.55
CA LYS A 396 -31.17 -6.83 -7.40
C LYS A 396 -30.37 -8.10 -7.08
N ARG A 397 -29.44 -8.49 -7.96
CA ARG A 397 -28.55 -9.67 -7.85
C ARG A 397 -27.19 -9.28 -8.41
N LYS A 398 -26.10 -9.85 -7.85
CA LYS A 398 -24.71 -9.61 -8.29
C LYS A 398 -24.44 -9.87 -9.78
N GLN A 399 -25.22 -10.76 -10.41
CA GLN A 399 -25.18 -11.06 -11.86
C GLN A 399 -25.92 -10.05 -12.74
N ASP A 400 -26.76 -9.20 -12.13
CA ASP A 400 -27.45 -8.09 -12.78
C ASP A 400 -26.66 -6.75 -12.58
N GLU A 401 -25.54 -6.79 -11.85
CA GLU A 401 -24.69 -5.64 -11.48
C GLU A 401 -23.48 -5.46 -12.40
N GLU A 402 -23.02 -6.49 -13.12
CA GLU A 402 -21.85 -6.46 -14.02
C GLU A 402 -22.08 -7.36 -15.25
N GLY A 403 -21.68 -6.94 -16.44
CA GLY A 403 -21.73 -7.78 -17.65
C GLY A 403 -20.60 -8.81 -17.71
N ASP A 404 -20.74 -9.84 -18.55
CA ASP A 404 -19.70 -10.88 -18.68
C ASP A 404 -18.36 -10.30 -19.16
N GLY A 405 -17.25 -10.86 -18.64
CA GLY A 405 -15.89 -10.51 -19.03
C GLY A 405 -15.21 -11.64 -19.82
N GLU A 406 -14.72 -11.33 -21.02
CA GLU A 406 -14.01 -12.25 -21.90
C GLU A 406 -12.58 -11.78 -22.14
N VAL A 407 -11.58 -12.61 -21.79
CA VAL A 407 -10.18 -12.30 -22.09
C VAL A 407 -9.87 -12.72 -23.53
N ILE A 408 -9.26 -11.81 -24.27
CA ILE A 408 -8.95 -11.97 -25.69
C ILE A 408 -7.43 -12.09 -25.87
N PRO A 409 -6.93 -13.11 -26.62
CA PRO A 409 -5.53 -13.18 -27.00
C PRO A 409 -5.14 -11.97 -27.87
N PHE A 410 -3.92 -11.44 -27.71
CA PHE A 410 -3.50 -10.24 -28.45
C PHE A 410 -3.54 -10.40 -29.97
N GLU A 411 -3.37 -11.62 -30.49
CA GLU A 411 -3.46 -11.93 -31.92
C GLU A 411 -4.87 -11.67 -32.49
N GLN A 412 -5.89 -11.65 -31.62
CA GLN A 412 -7.28 -11.38 -31.97
C GLN A 412 -7.69 -9.93 -31.67
N VAL A 413 -6.82 -9.16 -31.00
CA VAL A 413 -7.09 -7.74 -30.72
C VAL A 413 -6.75 -6.93 -31.96
N PRO A 414 -7.67 -6.12 -32.50
CA PRO A 414 -7.37 -5.28 -33.65
C PRO A 414 -6.22 -4.31 -33.37
N PHE A 415 -5.32 -4.13 -34.35
CA PHE A 415 -4.14 -3.29 -34.20
C PHE A 415 -4.47 -1.86 -33.73
N HIS A 416 -5.54 -1.25 -34.28
CA HIS A 416 -5.94 0.11 -33.90
C HIS A 416 -6.40 0.21 -32.45
N VAL A 417 -7.01 -0.83 -31.88
CA VAL A 417 -7.39 -0.86 -30.45
C VAL A 417 -6.15 -0.87 -29.58
N LEU A 418 -5.25 -1.83 -29.82
CA LEU A 418 -4.02 -1.98 -29.04
C LEU A 418 -3.10 -0.74 -29.15
N HIS A 419 -2.91 -0.24 -30.37
CA HIS A 419 -2.08 0.94 -30.63
C HIS A 419 -2.66 2.20 -29.96
N THR A 420 -3.98 2.39 -30.02
CA THR A 420 -4.63 3.55 -29.39
C THR A 420 -4.55 3.47 -27.87
N ALA A 421 -4.76 2.28 -27.29
CA ALA A 421 -4.62 2.05 -25.86
C ALA A 421 -3.21 2.37 -25.35
N LEU A 422 -2.18 1.82 -26.02
CA LEU A 422 -0.79 2.08 -25.66
C LEU A 422 -0.42 3.57 -25.80
N LYS A 423 -0.91 4.23 -26.87
CA LYS A 423 -0.70 5.67 -27.03
C LYS A 423 -1.29 6.46 -25.86
N ALA A 424 -2.48 6.10 -25.38
CA ALA A 424 -3.13 6.76 -24.25
C ALA A 424 -2.40 6.53 -22.92
N ALA A 425 -2.14 5.27 -22.55
CA ALA A 425 -1.45 4.92 -21.31
C ALA A 425 -0.05 5.55 -21.21
N ASN A 426 0.69 5.58 -22.33
CA ASN A 426 2.05 6.10 -22.37
C ASN A 426 2.14 7.63 -22.18
N LEU A 427 1.03 8.37 -22.31
CA LEU A 427 0.96 9.79 -21.96
C LEU A 427 0.90 10.00 -20.44
N ILE A 428 0.39 9.02 -19.69
CA ILE A 428 0.31 9.06 -18.24
C ILE A 428 1.66 8.73 -17.63
N GLY A 429 2.24 7.59 -17.99
CA GLY A 429 3.50 7.15 -17.41
C GLY A 429 3.91 5.74 -17.82
N ASN A 430 4.54 5.02 -16.91
CA ASN A 430 4.96 3.64 -17.10
C ASN A 430 4.36 2.68 -16.07
N GLY A 431 3.38 3.11 -15.26
CA GLY A 431 2.75 2.30 -14.22
C GLY A 431 1.91 1.14 -14.76
N LEU A 432 1.01 0.64 -13.91
CA LEU A 432 -0.04 -0.28 -14.28
C LEU A 432 -1.26 0.56 -14.69
N TYR A 433 -1.84 0.30 -15.86
CA TYR A 433 -3.01 1.03 -16.34
C TYR A 433 -4.02 0.09 -16.97
N GLY A 434 -5.31 0.41 -16.88
CA GLY A 434 -6.36 -0.17 -17.71
C GLY A 434 -6.92 0.90 -18.62
N VAL A 435 -6.83 0.71 -19.93
CA VAL A 435 -7.39 1.67 -20.89
C VAL A 435 -8.68 1.10 -21.44
N ASP A 436 -9.77 1.84 -21.24
CA ASP A 436 -11.09 1.45 -21.75
C ASP A 436 -11.36 2.14 -23.08
N LEU A 437 -11.76 1.35 -24.07
CA LEU A 437 -11.99 1.81 -25.44
C LEU A 437 -13.31 1.30 -25.99
N LYS A 438 -13.95 2.17 -26.78
CA LYS A 438 -15.03 1.80 -27.68
C LYS A 438 -14.49 1.61 -29.08
N GLU A 439 -14.96 0.57 -29.77
CA GLU A 439 -14.68 0.35 -31.18
C GLU A 439 -15.91 0.73 -32.01
N ILE A 440 -15.74 1.70 -32.91
CA ILE A 440 -16.81 2.26 -33.74
C ILE A 440 -16.27 2.40 -35.17
N ASP A 441 -16.94 1.78 -36.14
CA ASP A 441 -16.59 1.84 -37.56
C ASP A 441 -15.10 1.55 -37.84
N GLY A 442 -14.52 0.56 -37.15
CA GLY A 442 -13.12 0.16 -37.29
C GLY A 442 -12.10 1.15 -36.69
N LYS A 443 -12.54 2.06 -35.80
CA LYS A 443 -11.69 2.98 -35.05
C LYS A 443 -11.89 2.78 -33.55
N ALA A 444 -10.80 2.87 -32.80
CA ALA A 444 -10.83 2.79 -31.34
C ALA A 444 -10.83 4.19 -30.73
N TYR A 445 -11.74 4.43 -29.80
CA TYR A 445 -11.89 5.69 -29.07
C TYR A 445 -11.70 5.44 -27.58
N VAL A 446 -10.79 6.18 -26.96
CA VAL A 446 -10.51 6.06 -25.53
C VAL A 446 -11.65 6.69 -24.72
N ILE A 447 -12.13 5.95 -23.73
CA ILE A 447 -13.18 6.39 -22.80
C ILE A 447 -12.58 6.84 -21.48
N GLU A 448 -11.67 6.02 -20.92
CA GLU A 448 -10.97 6.30 -19.68
C GLU A 448 -9.63 5.57 -19.61
N VAL A 449 -8.75 6.05 -18.73
CA VAL A 449 -7.49 5.41 -18.35
C VAL A 449 -7.50 5.29 -16.83
N ASN A 450 -7.52 4.06 -16.34
CA ASN A 450 -7.56 3.73 -14.92
C ASN A 450 -6.15 3.45 -14.41
N ASP A 451 -5.69 4.16 -13.39
CA ASP A 451 -4.41 3.89 -12.71
C ASP A 451 -4.46 2.60 -11.89
N ASN A 452 -5.63 2.22 -11.36
CA ASN A 452 -5.77 1.00 -10.57
C ASN A 452 -6.77 0.02 -11.23
N PRO A 453 -6.41 -0.59 -12.36
CA PRO A 453 -7.34 -1.41 -13.14
C PRO A 453 -7.73 -2.71 -12.43
N SER A 454 -8.86 -3.28 -12.84
CA SER A 454 -9.31 -4.59 -12.38
C SER A 454 -8.31 -5.69 -12.75
N ILE A 455 -8.00 -6.55 -11.78
CA ILE A 455 -7.25 -7.79 -11.95
C ILE A 455 -7.84 -8.82 -10.99
N ASP A 456 -8.79 -9.59 -11.50
CA ASP A 456 -9.54 -10.60 -10.79
C ASP A 456 -9.18 -12.01 -11.23
N ALA A 457 -9.03 -12.89 -10.25
CA ALA A 457 -8.83 -14.29 -10.51
C ALA A 457 -10.09 -14.89 -11.12
N GLY A 458 -9.96 -15.53 -12.28
CA GLY A 458 -11.06 -16.06 -13.06
C GLY A 458 -11.66 -15.08 -14.07
N VAL A 459 -11.16 -13.84 -14.16
CA VAL A 459 -11.53 -12.87 -15.19
C VAL A 459 -10.32 -12.54 -16.05
N GLU A 460 -9.51 -11.53 -15.74
CA GLU A 460 -8.39 -11.06 -16.56
C GLU A 460 -7.24 -12.10 -16.67
N ASP A 461 -7.15 -13.03 -15.71
CA ASP A 461 -6.11 -14.06 -15.68
C ASP A 461 -6.44 -15.34 -16.46
N LYS A 462 -7.56 -15.43 -17.20
CA LYS A 462 -7.92 -16.68 -17.92
C LYS A 462 -6.86 -17.18 -18.89
N ILE A 463 -6.15 -16.28 -19.57
CA ILE A 463 -5.09 -16.61 -20.54
C ILE A 463 -3.73 -16.72 -19.83
N LEU A 464 -3.28 -15.62 -19.22
CA LEU A 464 -1.94 -15.53 -18.61
C LEU A 464 -1.85 -16.19 -17.24
N LYS A 465 -2.96 -16.57 -16.60
CA LYS A 465 -3.00 -17.28 -15.32
C LYS A 465 -2.04 -16.66 -14.28
N LYS A 466 -1.15 -17.46 -13.71
CA LYS A 466 -0.21 -17.03 -12.68
C LYS A 466 0.84 -16.06 -13.23
N GLU A 467 1.15 -16.15 -14.52
CA GLU A 467 2.11 -15.31 -15.22
C GLU A 467 1.67 -13.84 -15.27
N LEU A 468 0.36 -13.55 -15.22
CA LEU A 468 -0.17 -12.18 -15.10
C LEU A 468 0.36 -11.49 -13.83
N TYR A 469 0.12 -12.14 -12.68
CA TYR A 469 0.56 -11.66 -11.37
C TYR A 469 2.09 -11.59 -11.28
N ALA A 470 2.78 -12.62 -11.80
CA ALA A 470 4.24 -12.65 -11.83
C ALA A 470 4.83 -11.50 -12.66
N SER A 471 4.19 -11.10 -13.76
CA SER A 471 4.68 -9.99 -14.60
C SER A 471 4.63 -8.65 -13.87
N ILE A 472 3.55 -8.39 -13.12
CA ILE A 472 3.40 -7.17 -12.32
C ILE A 472 4.43 -7.13 -11.18
N ILE A 473 4.56 -8.21 -10.42
CA ILE A 473 5.57 -8.32 -9.37
C ILE A 473 7.00 -8.16 -9.93
N LYS A 474 7.25 -8.70 -11.13
CA LYS A 474 8.55 -8.57 -11.79
C LYS A 474 8.87 -7.13 -12.15
N SER A 475 7.89 -6.36 -12.61
CA SER A 475 8.04 -4.92 -12.82
C SER A 475 8.45 -4.20 -11.53
N ILE A 476 7.73 -4.46 -10.42
CA ILE A 476 8.06 -3.87 -9.11
C ILE A 476 9.49 -4.20 -8.71
N LYS A 477 9.90 -5.47 -8.85
CA LYS A 477 11.26 -5.91 -8.55
C LYS A 477 12.31 -5.17 -9.39
N GLN A 478 12.12 -5.11 -10.70
CA GLN A 478 13.04 -4.44 -11.61
C GLN A 478 13.17 -2.95 -11.29
N ARG A 479 12.09 -2.28 -10.89
CA ARG A 479 12.13 -0.89 -10.43
C ARG A 479 12.99 -0.73 -9.18
N ILE A 480 12.87 -1.64 -8.20
CA ILE A 480 13.70 -1.61 -6.99
C ILE A 480 15.17 -1.83 -7.34
N ASP A 481 15.45 -2.85 -8.18
CA ASP A 481 16.80 -3.17 -8.66
C ASP A 481 17.45 -1.95 -9.34
N ASN A 482 16.70 -1.27 -10.21
CA ASN A 482 17.16 -0.09 -10.94
C ASN A 482 17.37 1.12 -10.02
N HIS A 483 16.46 1.35 -9.05
CA HIS A 483 16.59 2.44 -8.09
C HIS A 483 17.86 2.27 -7.22
N LYS A 484 18.16 1.04 -6.80
CA LYS A 484 19.36 0.72 -6.02
C LYS A 484 20.64 0.83 -6.85
N ASN A 485 20.62 0.44 -8.12
CA ASN A 485 21.78 0.56 -9.01
C ASN A 485 22.04 2.00 -9.49
N GLY A 486 21.00 2.85 -9.56
CA GLY A 486 21.10 4.27 -9.93
C GLY A 486 21.77 5.12 -8.86
N ASN A 487 21.50 4.86 -7.58
CA ASN A 487 22.16 5.55 -6.46
C ASN A 487 23.64 5.16 -6.27
N GLY A 488 24.15 4.19 -7.02
CA GLY A 488 25.58 3.82 -7.03
C GLY A 488 26.41 4.49 -8.15
N ARG A 489 25.80 5.35 -8.98
CA ARG A 489 26.45 5.98 -10.16
C ARG A 489 26.48 7.51 -10.14
N THR A 490 26.32 8.12 -8.98
CA THR A 490 26.58 9.55 -8.71
C THR A 490 27.49 9.59 -7.48
N GLU A 491 28.71 10.14 -7.45
CA GLU A 491 29.53 10.94 -8.36
C GLU A 491 30.99 10.49 -8.18
N GLY A 492 31.75 10.49 -9.27
CA GLY A 492 33.21 10.53 -9.28
C GLY A 492 33.65 11.80 -10.01
#